data_AF-A0A934V9C0-F1
#
_entry.id   AF-A0A934V9C0-F1
#
_cell.length_a   1.000
_cell.length_b   1.000
_cell.length_c   1.000
_cell.angle_alpha   90.00
_cell.angle_beta   90.00
_cell.angle_gamma   90.00
#
_symmetry.space_group_name_H-M   'P 1'
#
loop_
_entity.id
_entity.type
_entity.pdbx_description
1 polymer ?
#
loop_
_entity_poly.entity_id
_entity_poly.type
_entity_poly.pdbx_seq_one_letter_code
_entity_poly.pdbx_strand_id
1 'polypeptide(L)'
;MGIPGSVAWLLTGAFLLLTLPCVLRLVRLDYVRLGGGVRQIDLAALLMTLAMVAMVSPVGAPVPVPGWQALFLLTAGWFLVGAVRGRRAEGVCRGCDLHHALSAVAMLYMLTAMPHGGHGTWPTMVAGDDPASLAWPVVAVLAAVYFAVDGVRAGVRALHTVRGGAAASLPEGFGSRTLCRVVMGLGMGYLFAAAL
;
A
#
# COMPACT_ATOMS: atom_id res chain seq x y z
N MET A 1 10.42 -13.03 10.37
CA MET A 1 9.44 -12.05 10.91
C MET A 1 8.44 -12.77 11.80
N GLY A 2 7.94 -12.09 12.83
CA GLY A 2 7.21 -12.72 13.92
C GLY A 2 5.70 -12.53 13.90
N ILE A 3 5.04 -12.35 12.74
CA ILE A 3 3.57 -12.16 12.72
C ILE A 3 2.90 -13.47 13.17
N PRO A 4 2.13 -13.46 14.27
CA PRO A 4 1.42 -14.66 14.72
C PRO A 4 0.42 -15.12 13.67
N GLY A 5 0.26 -16.44 13.47
CA GLY A 5 -0.59 -16.98 12.41
C GLY A 5 -2.06 -16.50 12.45
N SER A 6 -2.60 -16.27 13.65
CA SER A 6 -3.94 -15.69 13.82
C SER A 6 -4.03 -14.25 13.30
N VAL A 7 -3.01 -13.43 13.60
CA VAL A 7 -2.91 -12.05 13.10
C VAL A 7 -2.69 -12.04 11.59
N ALA A 8 -1.89 -12.95 11.07
CA ALA A 8 -1.69 -13.12 9.64
C ALA A 8 -3.02 -13.36 8.90
N TRP A 9 -3.84 -14.31 9.35
CA TRP A 9 -5.18 -14.56 8.78
C TRP A 9 -6.10 -13.33 8.85
N LEU A 10 -6.10 -12.61 9.97
CA LEU A 10 -6.89 -11.39 10.13
C LEU A 10 -6.44 -10.30 9.13
N LEU A 11 -5.13 -10.10 8.98
CA LEU A 11 -4.58 -9.14 8.02
C LEU A 11 -4.86 -9.55 6.58
N THR A 12 -4.72 -10.84 6.25
CA THR A 12 -5.09 -11.39 4.93
C THR A 12 -6.54 -11.09 4.61
N GLY A 13 -7.46 -11.39 5.53
CA GLY A 13 -8.88 -11.10 5.36
C GLY A 13 -9.14 -9.61 5.20
N ALA A 14 -8.52 -8.77 6.04
CA ALA A 14 -8.68 -7.32 5.97
C ALA A 14 -8.19 -6.73 4.63
N PHE A 15 -7.01 -7.12 4.16
CA PHE A 15 -6.48 -6.65 2.88
C PHE A 15 -7.26 -7.22 1.69
N LEU A 16 -7.71 -8.47 1.75
CA LEU A 16 -8.59 -9.05 0.73
C LEU A 16 -9.91 -8.27 0.63
N LEU A 17 -10.55 -7.97 1.76
CA LEU A 17 -11.76 -7.15 1.79
C LEU A 17 -11.50 -5.76 1.21
N LEU A 18 -10.30 -5.20 1.39
CA LEU A 18 -9.90 -3.91 0.84
C LEU A 18 -9.67 -3.94 -0.68
N THR A 19 -9.43 -5.11 -1.28
CA THR A 19 -9.34 -5.21 -2.75
C THR A 19 -10.70 -4.92 -3.41
N LEU A 20 -11.81 -5.26 -2.76
CA LEU A 20 -13.16 -5.07 -3.28
C LEU A 20 -13.45 -3.59 -3.62
N PRO A 21 -13.32 -2.62 -2.69
CA PRO A 21 -13.51 -1.22 -3.04
C PRO A 21 -12.54 -0.73 -4.13
N CYS A 22 -11.30 -1.24 -4.19
CA CYS A 22 -10.37 -0.90 -5.26
C CYS A 22 -10.83 -1.39 -6.64
N VAL A 23 -11.27 -2.66 -6.74
CA VAL A 23 -11.82 -3.23 -7.97
C VAL A 23 -13.10 -2.51 -8.37
N LEU A 24 -14.01 -2.25 -7.42
CA LEU A 24 -15.24 -1.53 -7.68
C LEU A 24 -14.96 -0.12 -8.22
N ARG A 25 -13.96 0.60 -7.70
CA ARG A 25 -13.55 1.88 -8.27
C ARG A 25 -13.07 1.72 -9.72
N LEU A 26 -12.23 0.72 -10.00
CA LEU A 26 -11.69 0.50 -11.35
C LEU A 26 -12.76 0.12 -12.38
N VAL A 27 -13.84 -0.53 -11.95
CA VAL A 27 -14.92 -0.98 -12.85
C VAL A 27 -16.05 0.04 -12.97
N ARG A 28 -16.35 0.80 -11.90
CA ARG A 28 -17.55 1.65 -11.84
C ARG A 28 -17.31 3.14 -12.08
N LEU A 29 -16.09 3.63 -11.87
CA LEU A 29 -15.82 5.06 -12.07
C LEU A 29 -15.53 5.36 -13.54
N ASP A 30 -16.03 6.51 -14.01
CA ASP A 30 -15.78 6.99 -15.37
C ASP A 30 -14.41 7.67 -15.46
N TYR A 31 -13.39 6.90 -15.85
CA TYR A 31 -12.03 7.41 -16.05
C TYR A 31 -11.84 8.24 -17.32
N VAL A 32 -12.82 8.26 -18.25
CA VAL A 32 -12.77 9.19 -19.38
C VAL A 32 -12.95 10.60 -18.86
N ARG A 33 -13.89 10.80 -17.94
CA ARG A 33 -14.12 12.09 -17.26
C ARG A 33 -13.11 12.38 -16.15
N LEU A 34 -12.74 11.38 -15.35
CA LEU A 34 -11.84 11.57 -14.20
C LEU A 34 -10.36 11.63 -14.59
N GLY A 35 -10.00 11.23 -15.81
CA GLY A 35 -8.64 11.27 -16.34
C GLY A 35 -7.82 10.01 -16.04
N GLY A 36 -6.86 9.74 -16.93
CA GLY A 36 -6.00 8.55 -16.85
C GLY A 36 -5.15 8.50 -15.57
N GLY A 37 -4.78 9.65 -15.01
CA GLY A 37 -4.01 9.73 -13.76
C GLY A 37 -4.72 9.08 -12.56
N VAL A 38 -6.04 9.30 -12.42
CA VAL A 38 -6.85 8.69 -11.35
C VAL A 38 -6.86 7.17 -11.50
N ARG A 39 -7.01 6.67 -12.73
CA ARG A 39 -7.02 5.23 -13.01
C ARG A 39 -5.71 4.57 -12.59
N GLN A 40 -4.57 5.21 -12.88
CA GLN A 40 -3.26 4.67 -12.51
C GLN A 40 -3.08 4.60 -10.99
N ILE A 41 -3.61 5.59 -10.26
CA ILE A 41 -3.59 5.60 -8.79
C ILE A 41 -4.45 4.48 -8.22
N ASP A 42 -5.67 4.31 -8.72
CA ASP A 42 -6.55 3.23 -8.26
C ASP A 42 -5.99 1.84 -8.59
N LEU A 43 -5.35 1.70 -9.75
CA LEU A 43 -4.64 0.48 -10.12
C LEU A 43 -3.44 0.22 -9.21
N ALA A 44 -2.62 1.22 -8.93
CA ALA A 44 -1.48 1.10 -8.04
C ALA A 44 -1.91 0.71 -6.61
N ALA A 45 -2.97 1.33 -6.09
CA ALA A 45 -3.54 0.97 -4.80
C ALA A 45 -4.02 -0.49 -4.76
N LEU A 46 -4.69 -0.96 -5.81
CA LEU A 46 -5.09 -2.37 -5.93
C LEU A 46 -3.87 -3.31 -5.92
N LEU A 47 -2.88 -3.05 -6.77
CA LEU A 47 -1.68 -3.89 -6.90
C LEU A 47 -0.87 -3.94 -5.60
N MET A 48 -0.70 -2.80 -4.93
CA MET A 48 -0.08 -2.75 -3.61
C MET A 48 -0.88 -3.52 -2.57
N THR A 49 -2.22 -3.40 -2.56
CA THR A 49 -3.07 -4.18 -1.64
C THR A 49 -2.91 -5.68 -1.88
N LEU A 50 -2.87 -6.11 -3.14
CA LEU A 50 -2.65 -7.53 -3.49
C LEU A 50 -1.27 -8.02 -3.04
N ALA A 51 -0.23 -7.20 -3.16
CA ALA A 51 1.07 -7.54 -2.59
C ALA A 51 1.04 -7.63 -1.06
N MET A 52 0.34 -6.73 -0.39
CA MET A 52 0.16 -6.82 1.06
C MET A 52 -0.54 -8.13 1.44
N VAL A 53 -1.58 -8.55 0.71
CA VAL A 53 -2.21 -9.87 0.88
C VAL A 53 -1.16 -10.99 0.72
N ALA A 54 -0.37 -10.95 -0.34
CA ALA A 54 0.66 -11.97 -0.60
C ALA A 54 1.72 -12.03 0.52
N MET A 55 2.10 -10.88 1.08
CA MET A 55 3.07 -10.78 2.18
C MET A 55 2.58 -11.44 3.48
N VAL A 56 1.29 -11.32 3.80
CA VAL A 56 0.73 -11.83 5.07
C VAL A 56 -0.04 -13.14 4.95
N SER A 57 -0.38 -13.58 3.75
CA SER A 57 -1.18 -14.79 3.54
C SER A 57 -0.47 -16.03 4.07
N PRO A 58 -1.05 -16.76 5.04
CA PRO A 58 -0.48 -18.02 5.54
C PRO A 58 -0.44 -19.13 4.47
N VAL A 59 -1.28 -19.00 3.44
CA VAL A 59 -1.37 -19.92 2.29
C VAL A 59 -0.80 -19.30 1.02
N GLY A 60 -0.04 -18.20 1.15
CA GLY A 60 0.54 -17.47 0.02
C GLY A 60 1.25 -18.42 -0.94
N ALA A 61 0.69 -18.57 -2.14
CA ALA A 61 1.30 -19.34 -3.21
C ALA A 61 2.65 -18.74 -3.58
N PRO A 62 3.60 -19.54 -4.10
CA PRO A 62 4.89 -19.02 -4.50
C PRO A 62 4.74 -17.93 -5.58
N VAL A 63 4.84 -16.66 -5.18
CA VAL A 63 4.81 -15.56 -6.15
C VAL A 63 6.24 -15.23 -6.57
N PRO A 64 6.53 -15.10 -7.88
CA PRO A 64 7.86 -14.78 -8.35
C PRO A 64 8.32 -13.42 -7.83
N VAL A 65 9.36 -13.41 -6.99
CA VAL A 65 9.98 -12.19 -6.45
C VAL A 65 10.33 -11.17 -7.56
N PRO A 66 10.91 -11.58 -8.72
CA PRO A 66 11.27 -10.61 -9.77
C PRO A 66 10.06 -9.86 -10.33
N GLY A 67 8.90 -10.52 -10.44
CA GLY A 67 7.68 -9.90 -10.96
C GLY A 67 7.21 -8.74 -10.10
N TRP A 68 7.21 -8.94 -8.78
CA TRP A 68 6.87 -7.87 -7.85
C TRP A 68 7.95 -6.80 -7.73
N GLN A 69 9.23 -7.16 -7.77
CA GLN A 69 10.31 -6.18 -7.79
C GLN A 69 10.18 -5.25 -9.00
N ALA A 70 9.93 -5.81 -10.18
CA ALA A 70 9.69 -5.04 -11.40
C ALA A 70 8.45 -4.15 -11.26
N LEU A 71 7.34 -4.70 -10.74
CA LEU A 71 6.10 -3.94 -10.50
C LEU A 71 6.33 -2.75 -9.58
N PHE A 72 6.99 -2.94 -8.43
CA PHE A 72 7.25 -1.86 -7.49
C PHE A 72 8.26 -0.85 -8.02
N LEU A 73 9.29 -1.29 -8.73
CA LEU A 73 10.27 -0.40 -9.35
C LEU A 73 9.62 0.50 -10.40
N LEU A 74 8.79 -0.08 -11.28
CA LEU A 74 8.03 0.67 -12.28
C LEU A 74 7.03 1.64 -11.64
N THR A 75 6.32 1.19 -10.61
CA THR A 75 5.35 2.01 -9.86
C THR A 75 6.06 3.18 -9.18
N ALA A 76 7.17 2.91 -8.49
CA ALA A 76 7.99 3.93 -7.84
C ALA A 76 8.48 4.97 -8.85
N GLY A 77 9.07 4.53 -9.96
CA GLY A 77 9.57 5.42 -11.01
C GLY A 77 8.46 6.26 -11.65
N TRP A 78 7.34 5.64 -12.01
CA TRP A 78 6.20 6.32 -12.64
C TRP A 78 5.66 7.46 -11.78
N PHE A 79 5.41 7.17 -10.50
CA PHE A 79 4.85 8.13 -9.56
C PHE A 79 5.88 9.17 -9.09
N LEU A 80 7.16 8.80 -8.96
CA LEU A 80 8.22 9.75 -8.66
C LEU A 80 8.37 10.78 -9.78
N VAL A 81 8.41 10.32 -11.04
CA VAL A 81 8.43 11.21 -12.20
C VAL A 81 7.19 12.10 -12.22
N GLY A 82 6.03 11.59 -11.83
CA GLY A 82 4.80 12.39 -11.70
C GLY A 82 4.88 13.48 -10.65
N ALA A 83 5.37 13.13 -9.47
CA ALA A 83 5.58 14.07 -8.38
C ALA A 83 6.56 15.19 -8.79
N VAL A 84 7.69 14.85 -9.44
CA VAL A 84 8.70 15.82 -9.88
C VAL A 84 8.18 16.72 -11.00
N ARG A 85 7.47 16.15 -11.99
CA ARG A 85 6.88 16.92 -13.09
C ARG A 85 5.71 17.80 -12.65
N GLY A 86 5.36 17.79 -11.36
CA GLY A 86 4.24 18.55 -10.86
C GLY A 86 2.93 18.12 -11.52
N ARG A 87 2.80 16.83 -11.88
CA ARG A 87 1.52 16.21 -12.24
C ARG A 87 0.66 16.16 -10.98
N ARG A 88 0.27 17.33 -10.47
CA ARG A 88 -0.93 17.53 -9.66
C ARG A 88 -2.08 17.29 -10.62
N ALA A 89 -2.21 16.05 -11.07
CA ALA A 89 -3.12 15.65 -12.13
C ALA A 89 -4.50 16.19 -11.76
N GLU A 90 -5.03 17.11 -12.57
CA GLU A 90 -6.44 17.12 -12.98
C GLU A 90 -7.47 16.75 -11.89
N GLY A 91 -7.36 17.30 -10.67
CA GLY A 91 -8.31 17.06 -9.58
C GLY A 91 -7.99 15.89 -8.62
N VAL A 92 -6.79 15.32 -8.69
CA VAL A 92 -6.31 14.23 -7.84
C VAL A 92 -5.58 14.74 -6.60
N CYS A 93 -5.69 14.01 -5.48
CA CYS A 93 -5.20 14.43 -4.17
C CYS A 93 -3.76 14.98 -4.19
N ARG A 94 -3.55 16.13 -3.57
CA ARG A 94 -2.23 16.78 -3.46
C ARG A 94 -1.27 15.84 -2.73
N GLY A 95 -0.21 15.40 -3.42
CA GLY A 95 0.81 14.50 -2.87
C GLY A 95 0.50 13.00 -2.99
N CYS A 96 -0.57 12.62 -3.70
CA CYS A 96 -0.86 11.21 -3.99
C CYS A 96 0.30 10.52 -4.71
N ASP A 97 0.87 11.16 -5.74
CA ASP A 97 1.99 10.59 -6.50
C ASP A 97 3.20 10.29 -5.61
N LEU A 98 3.65 11.25 -4.80
CA LEU A 98 4.79 11.03 -3.91
C LEU A 98 4.51 9.92 -2.89
N HIS A 99 3.29 9.86 -2.34
CA HIS A 99 2.91 8.79 -1.41
C HIS A 99 2.96 7.42 -2.09
N HIS A 100 2.41 7.25 -3.30
CA HIS A 100 2.49 5.98 -4.01
C HIS A 100 3.92 5.61 -4.40
N ALA A 101 4.75 6.59 -4.76
CA ALA A 101 6.17 6.36 -5.01
C ALA A 101 6.87 5.83 -3.75
N LEU A 102 6.67 6.48 -2.60
CA LEU A 102 7.23 6.05 -1.32
C LEU A 102 6.69 4.69 -0.88
N SER A 103 5.40 4.43 -1.03
CA SER A 103 4.78 3.12 -0.77
C SER A 103 5.41 2.02 -1.63
N ALA A 104 5.58 2.26 -2.93
CA ALA A 104 6.22 1.30 -3.82
C ALA A 104 7.69 1.03 -3.44
N VAL A 105 8.46 2.07 -3.12
CA VAL A 105 9.86 1.94 -2.65
C VAL A 105 9.91 1.15 -1.34
N ALA A 106 9.00 1.42 -0.41
CA ALA A 106 8.96 0.72 0.87
C ALA A 106 8.61 -0.77 0.68
N MET A 107 7.63 -1.09 -0.15
CA MET A 107 7.30 -2.48 -0.47
C MET A 107 8.45 -3.20 -1.22
N LEU A 108 9.16 -2.48 -2.10
CA LEU A 108 10.36 -3.00 -2.75
C LEU A 108 11.47 -3.29 -1.74
N TYR A 109 11.74 -2.35 -0.83
CA TYR A 109 12.73 -2.54 0.24
C TYR A 109 12.38 -3.74 1.12
N MET A 110 11.12 -3.86 1.53
CA MET A 110 10.63 -4.97 2.32
C MET A 110 10.84 -6.31 1.60
N LEU A 111 10.60 -6.36 0.28
CA LEU A 111 10.86 -7.54 -0.55
C LEU A 111 12.34 -7.87 -0.70
N THR A 112 13.21 -6.87 -0.87
CA THR A 112 14.65 -7.08 -1.16
C THR A 112 15.52 -7.22 0.08
N ALA A 113 15.11 -6.63 1.20
CA ALA A 113 15.86 -6.63 2.45
C ALA A 113 15.42 -7.77 3.40
N MET A 114 14.38 -8.52 3.02
CA MET A 114 14.03 -9.77 3.68
C MET A 114 15.05 -10.86 3.34
N PRO A 115 15.60 -11.58 4.32
CA PRO A 115 16.37 -12.78 4.07
C PRO A 115 15.54 -13.80 3.26
N HIS A 116 15.98 -14.11 2.05
CA HIS A 116 15.39 -15.15 1.21
C HIS A 116 16.49 -16.10 0.71
N GLY A 117 16.28 -17.41 0.86
CA GLY A 117 17.20 -18.43 0.34
C GLY A 117 17.08 -18.55 -1.18
N GLY A 118 18.10 -18.09 -1.92
CA GLY A 118 18.25 -18.31 -3.38
C GLY A 118 17.31 -17.48 -4.28
N HIS A 119 17.17 -17.89 -5.56
CA HIS A 119 16.22 -17.33 -6.54
C HIS A 119 14.76 -17.73 -6.26
N GLY A 120 14.43 -17.89 -4.98
CA GLY A 120 13.22 -18.51 -4.50
C GLY A 120 11.97 -17.64 -4.57
N THR A 121 10.89 -18.28 -4.19
CA THR A 121 9.54 -17.74 -4.10
C THR A 121 9.45 -16.76 -2.94
N TRP A 122 8.57 -15.76 -3.04
CA TRP A 122 8.44 -14.71 -2.03
C TRP A 122 8.33 -15.28 -0.58
N PRO A 123 9.21 -14.90 0.37
CA PRO A 123 9.09 -15.33 1.77
C PRO A 123 7.92 -14.62 2.46
N THR A 124 6.99 -15.37 3.06
CA THR A 124 5.87 -14.78 3.80
C THR A 124 6.37 -14.19 5.14
N MET A 125 5.68 -13.18 5.66
CA MET A 125 6.04 -12.55 6.95
C MET A 125 5.47 -13.28 8.17
N VAL A 126 4.83 -14.42 7.95
CA VAL A 126 4.24 -15.26 8.99
C VAL A 126 5.36 -15.94 9.77
N ALA A 127 5.18 -16.09 11.09
CA ALA A 127 6.17 -16.71 11.96
C ALA A 127 6.73 -18.01 11.37
N GLY A 128 8.05 -18.03 11.17
CA GLY A 128 8.87 -19.22 10.96
C GLY A 128 9.87 -19.37 12.10
N ASP A 129 10.55 -20.51 12.17
CA ASP A 129 11.42 -20.88 13.31
C ASP A 129 12.59 -19.91 13.55
N ASP A 130 12.94 -19.06 12.59
CA ASP A 130 13.95 -18.01 12.73
C ASP A 130 13.38 -16.58 12.60
N PRO A 131 13.65 -15.68 13.56
CA PRO A 131 13.27 -14.28 13.46
C PRO A 131 14.14 -13.56 12.42
N ALA A 132 13.73 -13.65 11.15
CA ALA A 132 14.33 -12.84 10.10
C ALA A 132 14.02 -11.35 10.32
N SER A 133 15.06 -10.55 10.58
CA SER A 133 15.02 -9.08 10.66
C SER A 133 15.40 -8.46 9.31
N LEU A 134 14.84 -7.28 9.01
CA LEU A 134 15.23 -6.53 7.81
C LEU A 134 16.69 -6.05 7.87
N ALA A 135 17.36 -6.04 6.72
CA ALA A 135 18.79 -5.67 6.62
C ALA A 135 19.10 -4.28 7.24
N TRP A 136 18.22 -3.29 7.08
CA TRP A 136 18.37 -1.93 7.64
C TRP A 136 17.21 -1.54 8.57
N PRO A 137 17.29 -1.86 9.88
CA PRO A 137 16.22 -1.61 10.85
C PRO A 137 15.80 -0.14 10.93
N VAL A 138 16.73 0.80 10.77
CA VAL A 138 16.44 2.24 10.78
C VAL A 138 15.45 2.63 9.67
N VAL A 139 15.61 2.07 8.47
CA VAL A 139 14.68 2.32 7.35
C VAL A 139 13.31 1.74 7.66
N ALA A 140 13.25 0.56 8.28
CA ALA A 140 12.00 -0.05 8.71
C ALA A 140 11.28 0.78 9.77
N VAL A 141 11.99 1.31 10.78
CA VAL A 141 11.42 2.23 11.78
C VAL A 141 10.86 3.49 11.12
N LEU A 142 11.64 4.13 10.23
CA LEU A 142 11.21 5.34 9.54
C LEU A 142 9.97 5.08 8.67
N ALA A 143 9.95 3.96 7.94
CA ALA A 143 8.80 3.55 7.15
C ALA A 143 7.58 3.27 8.03
N ALA A 144 7.76 2.54 9.13
CA ALA A 144 6.70 2.23 10.09
C ALA A 144 6.03 3.52 10.61
N VAL A 145 6.84 4.47 11.07
CA VAL A 145 6.38 5.78 11.56
C VAL A 145 5.71 6.57 10.44
N TYR A 146 6.31 6.63 9.26
CA TYR A 146 5.74 7.36 8.12
C TYR A 146 4.34 6.87 7.78
N PHE A 147 4.15 5.56 7.58
CA PHE A 147 2.87 5.00 7.16
C PHE A 147 1.81 5.06 8.26
N ALA A 148 2.19 4.86 9.53
CA ALA A 148 1.28 5.00 10.65
C ALA A 148 0.78 6.45 10.77
N VAL A 149 1.69 7.42 10.72
CA VAL A 149 1.35 8.85 10.80
C VAL A 149 0.54 9.31 9.59
N ASP A 150 0.89 8.88 8.38
CA ASP A 150 0.13 9.22 7.17
C ASP A 150 -1.30 8.65 7.22
N GLY A 151 -1.45 7.38 7.60
CA GLY A 151 -2.75 6.73 7.76
C GLY A 151 -3.63 7.44 8.78
N VAL A 152 -3.11 7.75 9.97
CA VAL A 152 -3.84 8.49 11.01
C VAL A 152 -4.22 9.88 10.52
N ARG A 153 -3.28 10.63 9.92
CA ARG A 153 -3.55 11.98 9.39
C ARG A 153 -4.60 11.97 8.28
N ALA A 154 -4.58 10.96 7.40
CA ALA A 154 -5.58 10.80 6.36
C ALA A 154 -6.98 10.58 6.95
N GLY A 155 -7.10 9.70 7.95
CA GLY A 155 -8.37 9.44 8.64
C GLY A 155 -8.90 10.66 9.37
N VAL A 156 -8.06 11.34 10.15
CA VAL A 156 -8.43 12.56 10.89
C VAL A 156 -8.91 13.66 9.95
N ARG A 157 -8.18 13.92 8.86
CA ARG A 157 -8.57 14.92 7.87
C ARG A 157 -9.92 14.59 7.23
N ALA A 158 -10.14 13.34 6.85
CA ALA A 158 -11.41 12.93 6.27
C ALA A 158 -12.59 13.09 7.24
N LEU A 159 -12.39 12.74 8.52
CA LEU A 159 -13.41 12.96 9.55
C LEU A 159 -13.74 14.45 9.72
N HIS A 160 -12.73 15.32 9.73
CA HIS A 160 -12.95 16.77 9.78
C HIS A 160 -13.72 17.27 8.55
N THR A 161 -13.40 16.79 7.35
CA THR A 161 -14.11 17.19 6.12
C THR A 161 -15.58 16.75 6.14
N VAL A 162 -15.87 15.53 6.59
CA VAL A 162 -17.25 15.03 6.71
C VAL A 162 -18.03 15.80 7.77
N ARG A 163 -17.45 16.05 8.95
CA ARG A 163 -18.09 16.81 10.04
C ARG A 163 -18.32 18.28 9.69
N GLY A 164 -17.45 18.86 8.86
CA GLY A 164 -17.57 20.24 8.38
C GLY A 164 -18.66 20.47 7.34
N GLY A 165 -19.51 19.47 7.05
CA GLY A 165 -20.62 19.62 6.10
C GLY A 165 -20.22 19.62 4.62
N ALA A 166 -18.94 19.44 4.30
CA ALA A 166 -18.43 19.43 2.94
C ALA A 166 -18.67 18.11 2.19
N ALA A 167 -19.50 17.21 2.73
CA ALA A 167 -19.70 15.86 2.21
C ALA A 167 -20.30 15.87 0.79
N ALA A 168 -21.20 16.81 0.49
CA ALA A 168 -21.84 16.95 -0.81
C ALA A 168 -20.88 17.43 -1.92
N SER A 169 -19.74 18.02 -1.57
CA SER A 169 -18.72 18.51 -2.51
C SER A 169 -17.53 17.57 -2.68
N LEU A 170 -17.58 16.36 -2.10
CA LEU A 170 -16.47 15.42 -2.16
C LEU A 170 -16.32 14.80 -3.55
N PRO A 171 -15.09 14.64 -4.06
CA PRO A 171 -14.85 13.92 -5.30
C PRO A 171 -15.39 12.49 -5.24
N GLU A 172 -15.85 11.98 -6.39
CA GLU A 172 -16.30 10.59 -6.53
C GLU A 172 -15.21 9.62 -6.06
N GLY A 173 -15.60 8.67 -5.21
CA GLY A 173 -14.68 7.68 -4.64
C GLY A 173 -13.79 8.18 -3.49
N PHE A 174 -13.95 9.42 -3.00
CA PHE A 174 -13.16 9.98 -1.89
C PHE A 174 -13.14 9.07 -0.65
N GLY A 175 -14.31 8.63 -0.17
CA GLY A 175 -14.41 7.80 1.03
C GLY A 175 -13.70 6.46 0.88
N SER A 176 -13.88 5.82 -0.27
CA SER A 176 -13.25 4.55 -0.63
C SER A 176 -11.72 4.68 -0.70
N ARG A 177 -11.18 5.72 -1.36
CA ARG A 177 -9.72 5.96 -1.42
C ARG A 177 -9.15 6.32 -0.06
N THR A 178 -9.86 7.09 0.75
CA THR A 178 -9.45 7.42 2.12
C THR A 178 -9.38 6.14 2.97
N LEU A 179 -10.42 5.31 2.94
CA LEU A 179 -10.43 4.04 3.66
C LEU A 179 -9.24 3.17 3.24
N CYS A 180 -9.01 3.01 1.93
CA CYS A 180 -7.85 2.28 1.42
C CYS A 180 -6.53 2.86 1.94
N ARG A 181 -6.34 4.18 1.87
CA ARG A 181 -5.12 4.84 2.36
C ARG A 181 -4.90 4.63 3.86
N VAL A 182 -5.95 4.74 4.67
CA VAL A 182 -5.87 4.53 6.12
C VAL A 182 -5.49 3.09 6.42
N VAL A 183 -6.22 2.12 5.85
CA VAL A 183 -6.01 0.69 6.14
C VAL A 183 -4.67 0.21 5.60
N MET A 184 -4.29 0.59 4.38
CA MET A 184 -2.99 0.24 3.81
C MET A 184 -1.84 0.90 4.57
N GLY A 185 -1.98 2.19 4.95
CA GLY A 185 -0.95 2.90 5.72
C GLY A 185 -0.74 2.27 7.09
N LEU A 186 -1.80 2.03 7.85
CA LEU A 186 -1.69 1.35 9.15
C LEU A 186 -1.15 -0.08 8.99
N GLY A 187 -1.61 -0.80 7.97
CA GLY A 187 -1.13 -2.13 7.62
C GLY A 187 0.37 -2.14 7.33
N MET A 188 0.86 -1.29 6.42
CA MET A 188 2.29 -1.15 6.13
C MET A 188 3.09 -0.76 7.37
N GLY A 189 2.55 0.15 8.20
CA GLY A 189 3.16 0.54 9.46
C GLY A 189 3.38 -0.65 10.39
N TYR A 190 2.35 -1.48 10.55
CA TYR A 190 2.42 -2.72 11.31
C TYR A 190 3.40 -3.72 10.72
N LEU A 191 3.38 -3.94 9.39
CA LEU A 191 4.28 -4.90 8.74
C LEU A 191 5.75 -4.53 8.94
N PHE A 192 6.11 -3.24 8.83
CA PHE A 192 7.46 -2.80 9.14
C PHE A 192 7.82 -2.97 10.60
N ALA A 193 6.89 -2.68 11.52
CA ALA A 193 7.13 -2.85 12.96
C ALA A 193 7.32 -4.33 13.33
N ALA A 194 6.57 -5.25 12.71
CA ALA A 194 6.69 -6.70 12.90
C ALA A 194 7.94 -7.32 12.23
N ALA A 195 8.62 -6.53 11.40
CA ALA A 195 9.82 -6.90 10.67
C ALA A 195 11.13 -6.41 11.32
N LEU A 196 11.01 -5.63 12.41
CA LEU A 196 12.09 -5.25 13.30
C LEU A 196 12.42 -6.40 14.26
#